data_AF-A0A2V1DN12-F1
#
_entry.id   AF-A0A2V1DN12-F1
#
_cell.length_a   1.000
_cell.length_b   1.000
_cell.length_c   1.000
_cell.angle_alpha   90.00
_cell.angle_beta   90.00
_cell.angle_gamma   90.00
#
_symmetry.space_group_name_H-M   'P 1'
#
loop_
_entity.id
_entity.type
_entity.pdbx_description
1 polymer ?
#
loop_
_entity_poly.entity_id
_entity_poly.type
_entity_poly.pdbx_seq_one_letter_code
_entity_poly.pdbx_strand_id
1 'polypeptide(L)'
;MTGIPVYNVNNNCSTGSTGLYMGHNMIAHGATDCVLVGFEKMFPGSLQSFRDRANPTGTTNLMMKETRGVTKAPRAAQLFGNAGRAHMEKYGSTREDFTQIGRVNHAHSKTILIHNSKTNTRWNR
;
A
#
# COMPACT_ATOMS: atom_id res chain seq x y z
N MET A 1 -27.19 -19.14 -8.22
CA MET A 1 -26.49 -18.02 -7.55
C MET A 1 -26.50 -18.31 -6.05
N THR A 2 -25.40 -18.19 -5.32
CA THR A 2 -25.25 -18.73 -3.94
C THR A 2 -25.99 -17.93 -2.85
N GLY A 3 -26.51 -16.75 -3.16
CA GLY A 3 -27.17 -15.87 -2.19
C GLY A 3 -26.22 -15.11 -1.25
N ILE A 4 -24.91 -15.31 -1.38
CA ILE A 4 -23.90 -14.63 -0.56
C ILE A 4 -23.83 -13.15 -0.98
N PRO A 5 -23.94 -12.19 -0.04
CA PRO A 5 -23.76 -10.77 -0.34
C PRO A 5 -22.35 -10.47 -0.85
N VAL A 6 -22.24 -9.67 -1.92
CA VAL A 6 -20.96 -9.28 -2.52
C VAL A 6 -20.88 -7.76 -2.61
N TYR A 7 -19.81 -7.19 -2.06
CA TYR A 7 -19.54 -5.75 -2.07
C TYR A 7 -18.23 -5.46 -2.81
N ASN A 8 -18.32 -4.62 -3.86
CA ASN A 8 -17.14 -4.11 -4.54
C ASN A 8 -16.72 -2.79 -3.91
N VAL A 9 -15.53 -2.77 -3.34
CA VAL A 9 -14.98 -1.60 -2.64
C VAL A 9 -13.70 -1.14 -3.33
N ASN A 10 -13.47 0.18 -3.36
CA ASN A 10 -12.25 0.76 -3.88
C ASN A 10 -11.87 1.97 -3.02
N ASN A 11 -10.65 1.91 -2.48
CA ASN A 11 -10.03 3.01 -1.74
C ASN A 11 -8.52 3.07 -2.04
N ASN A 12 -8.16 3.09 -3.34
CA ASN A 12 -6.77 3.10 -3.80
C ASN A 12 -5.92 2.02 -3.09
N CYS A 13 -4.71 2.37 -2.65
CA CYS A 13 -3.79 1.47 -1.95
C CYS A 13 -4.32 0.93 -0.60
N SER A 14 -5.43 1.46 -0.10
CA SER A 14 -6.07 1.08 1.17
C SER A 14 -7.31 0.19 0.95
N THR A 15 -7.52 -0.34 -0.26
CA THR A 15 -8.70 -1.15 -0.58
C THR A 15 -8.79 -2.42 0.28
N GLY A 16 -7.67 -3.14 0.46
CA GLY A 16 -7.63 -4.35 1.27
C GLY A 16 -8.01 -4.10 2.73
N SER A 17 -7.46 -3.04 3.34
CA SER A 17 -7.79 -2.65 4.72
C SER A 17 -9.22 -2.12 4.85
N THR A 18 -9.75 -1.44 3.82
CA THR A 18 -11.16 -1.02 3.78
C THR A 18 -12.08 -2.24 3.78
N GLY A 19 -11.78 -3.26 2.97
CA GLY A 19 -12.53 -4.52 2.96
C GLY A 19 -12.45 -5.25 4.29
N LEU A 20 -11.28 -5.31 4.91
CA LEU A 20 -11.10 -5.92 6.23
C LEU A 20 -11.88 -5.16 7.32
N TYR A 21 -11.85 -3.83 7.30
CA TYR A 21 -12.61 -3.00 8.23
C TYR A 21 -14.12 -3.23 8.11
N MET A 22 -14.64 -3.31 6.88
CA MET A 22 -16.06 -3.65 6.66
C MET A 22 -16.40 -5.06 7.15
N GLY A 23 -15.55 -6.05 6.83
CA GLY A 23 -15.74 -7.42 7.27
C GLY A 23 -15.72 -7.56 8.80
N HIS A 24 -14.81 -6.86 9.46
CA HIS A 24 -14.77 -6.78 10.92
C HIS A 24 -16.07 -6.25 11.50
N ASN A 25 -16.59 -5.14 10.98
CA ASN A 25 -17.85 -4.55 11.46
C ASN A 25 -19.04 -5.48 11.23
N MET A 26 -19.10 -6.19 10.09
CA MET A 26 -20.17 -7.17 9.81
C MET A 26 -20.19 -8.29 10.85
N ILE A 27 -19.03 -8.83 11.20
CA ILE A 27 -18.91 -9.88 12.22
C ILE A 27 -19.21 -9.32 13.62
N ALA A 28 -18.62 -8.17 13.98
CA ALA A 28 -18.77 -7.58 15.30
C ALA A 28 -20.23 -7.21 15.63
N HIS A 29 -21.03 -6.89 14.62
CA HIS A 29 -22.46 -6.58 14.77
C HIS A 29 -23.39 -7.77 14.47
N GLY A 30 -22.84 -8.99 14.32
CA GLY A 30 -23.63 -10.22 14.14
C GLY A 30 -24.35 -10.33 12.80
N ALA A 31 -23.91 -9.58 11.78
CA ALA A 31 -24.50 -9.64 10.45
C ALA A 31 -24.01 -10.86 9.64
N THR A 32 -22.78 -11.34 9.91
CA THR A 32 -22.19 -12.54 9.29
C THR A 32 -21.23 -13.24 10.25
N ASP A 33 -21.02 -14.55 10.09
CA ASP A 33 -20.03 -15.32 10.87
C ASP A 33 -18.66 -15.38 10.19
N CYS A 34 -18.62 -15.20 8.86
CA CYS A 34 -17.41 -15.33 8.05
C CYS A 34 -17.46 -14.36 6.86
N VAL A 35 -16.29 -13.83 6.49
CA VAL A 35 -16.11 -12.91 5.37
C VAL A 35 -14.86 -13.30 4.58
N LEU A 36 -14.91 -13.10 3.26
CA LEU A 36 -13.77 -13.25 2.37
C LEU A 36 -13.39 -11.87 1.81
N VAL A 37 -12.11 -11.53 1.85
CA VAL A 37 -11.58 -10.24 1.38
C VAL A 37 -10.60 -10.47 0.22
N GLY A 38 -10.73 -9.62 -0.80
CA GLY A 38 -10.31 -9.90 -2.18
C GLY A 38 -8.81 -9.92 -2.50
N PHE A 39 -8.56 -9.83 -3.81
CA PHE A 39 -7.26 -9.94 -4.47
C PHE A 39 -7.10 -8.79 -5.47
N GLU A 40 -5.86 -8.42 -5.80
CA GLU A 40 -5.56 -7.35 -6.75
C GLU A 40 -4.88 -7.95 -7.99
N LYS A 41 -5.29 -7.52 -9.20
CA LYS A 41 -4.58 -7.86 -10.45
C LYS A 41 -3.97 -6.59 -11.04
N MET A 42 -2.68 -6.40 -10.80
CA MET A 42 -1.96 -5.26 -11.36
C MET A 42 -1.48 -5.54 -12.79
N PHE A 43 -1.60 -4.53 -13.65
CA PHE A 43 -0.95 -4.52 -14.97
C PHE A 43 0.48 -3.97 -14.85
N PRO A 44 1.41 -4.39 -15.72
CA PRO A 44 2.76 -3.84 -15.73
C PRO A 44 2.75 -2.35 -16.07
N GLY A 45 3.62 -1.58 -15.41
CA GLY A 45 3.78 -0.14 -15.63
C GLY A 45 3.03 0.75 -14.63
N SER A 46 2.97 2.05 -14.93
CA SER A 46 2.31 3.02 -14.05
C SER A 46 0.78 2.93 -14.17
N LEU A 47 0.11 3.07 -13.03
CA LEU A 47 -1.36 3.16 -12.96
C LEU A 47 -1.89 4.23 -13.92
N GLN A 48 -2.87 3.84 -14.74
CA GLN A 48 -3.54 4.74 -15.68
C GLN A 48 -4.72 5.42 -14.97
N SER A 49 -4.99 6.67 -15.32
CA SER A 49 -6.21 7.38 -14.88
C SER A 49 -7.19 7.50 -16.03
N PHE A 50 -8.47 7.51 -15.70
CA PHE A 50 -9.53 7.86 -16.64
C PHE A 50 -9.32 9.28 -17.19
N ARG A 51 -9.56 9.48 -18.49
CA ARG A 51 -9.37 10.76 -19.18
C ARG A 51 -10.65 11.56 -19.36
N ASP A 52 -11.80 10.95 -19.10
CA ASP A 52 -13.15 11.47 -19.31
C ASP A 52 -13.76 12.11 -18.05
N ARG A 53 -13.02 12.10 -16.93
CA ARG A 53 -13.50 12.57 -15.63
C ARG A 53 -12.38 13.19 -14.80
N ALA A 54 -12.76 13.94 -13.77
CA ALA A 54 -11.81 14.53 -12.84
C ALA A 54 -10.92 13.46 -12.19
N ASN A 55 -9.63 13.76 -12.08
CA ASN A 55 -8.69 12.85 -11.45
C ASN A 55 -8.86 12.94 -9.92
N PRO A 56 -9.11 11.82 -9.20
CA PRO A 56 -9.28 11.83 -7.75
C PRO A 56 -8.01 12.28 -7.00
N THR A 57 -6.84 12.20 -7.64
CA THR A 57 -5.56 12.68 -7.08
C THR A 57 -5.17 14.07 -7.60
N GLY A 58 -6.07 14.77 -8.30
CA GLY A 58 -5.80 16.04 -8.97
C GLY A 58 -5.25 17.12 -8.02
N THR A 59 -5.89 17.33 -6.88
CA THR A 59 -5.48 18.32 -5.86
C THR A 59 -4.11 18.01 -5.27
N THR A 60 -3.84 16.74 -4.95
CA THR A 60 -2.53 16.29 -4.46
C THR A 60 -1.44 16.51 -5.51
N ASN A 61 -1.74 16.24 -6.78
CA ASN A 61 -0.81 16.45 -7.89
C ASN A 61 -0.52 17.94 -8.13
N LEU A 62 -1.52 18.82 -7.97
CA LEU A 62 -1.35 20.27 -8.05
C LEU A 62 -0.40 20.77 -6.96
N MET A 63 -0.63 20.37 -5.71
CA MET A 63 0.26 20.75 -4.59
C MET A 63 1.70 20.29 -4.85
N MET A 64 1.90 19.05 -5.31
CA MET A 64 3.24 18.55 -5.65
C MET A 64 3.90 19.40 -6.75
N LYS A 65 3.14 19.76 -7.79
CA LYS A 65 3.63 20.61 -8.90
C LYS A 65 4.00 22.01 -8.41
N GLU A 66 3.17 22.63 -7.59
CA GLU A 66 3.39 23.98 -7.07
C GLU A 66 4.58 24.05 -6.11
N THR A 67 4.77 23.02 -5.28
CA THR A 67 5.84 23.02 -4.27
C THR A 67 7.20 22.57 -4.82
N ARG A 68 7.25 21.62 -5.76
CA ARG A 68 8.50 20.95 -6.18
C ARG A 68 8.62 20.74 -7.69
N GLY A 69 7.67 21.20 -8.48
CA GLY A 69 7.62 20.97 -9.93
C GLY A 69 7.28 19.52 -10.30
N VAL A 70 7.41 19.21 -11.60
CA VAL A 70 7.14 17.87 -12.14
C VAL A 70 8.34 17.41 -12.97
N THR A 71 8.80 16.19 -12.71
CA THR A 71 9.88 15.53 -13.45
C THR A 71 9.34 14.41 -14.34
N LYS A 72 10.23 13.75 -15.09
CA LYS A 72 9.90 12.58 -15.93
C LYS A 72 9.67 11.29 -15.13
N ALA A 73 9.89 11.28 -13.82
CA ALA A 73 9.69 10.10 -12.98
C ALA A 73 8.20 9.74 -12.81
N PRO A 74 7.85 8.50 -12.43
CA PRO A 74 6.46 8.13 -12.10
C PRO A 74 5.88 9.02 -10.99
N ARG A 75 4.58 9.34 -11.07
CA ARG A 75 3.95 10.33 -10.16
C ARG A 75 4.02 9.95 -8.69
N ALA A 76 3.77 8.68 -8.36
CA ALA A 76 3.88 8.19 -6.98
C ALA A 76 5.31 8.37 -6.44
N ALA A 77 6.34 8.06 -7.23
CA ALA A 77 7.73 8.24 -6.82
C ALA A 77 8.07 9.72 -6.57
N GLN A 78 7.55 10.64 -7.40
CA GLN A 78 7.70 12.08 -7.17
C GLN A 78 7.01 12.52 -5.88
N LEU A 79 5.78 12.07 -5.64
CA LEU A 79 5.00 12.46 -4.47
C LEU A 79 5.70 12.03 -3.16
N PHE A 80 6.04 10.74 -3.04
CA PHE A 80 6.69 10.22 -1.83
C PHE A 80 8.15 10.69 -1.70
N GLY A 81 8.89 10.83 -2.82
CA GLY A 81 10.25 11.37 -2.80
C GLY A 81 10.29 12.83 -2.35
N ASN A 82 9.35 13.66 -2.82
CA ASN A 82 9.22 15.05 -2.38
C ASN A 82 8.79 15.17 -0.92
N ALA A 83 7.91 14.27 -0.44
CA ALA A 83 7.57 14.19 0.98
C ALA A 83 8.79 13.84 1.84
N GLY A 84 9.65 12.91 1.38
CA GLY A 84 10.93 12.62 2.01
C GLY A 84 11.83 13.85 2.10
N ARG A 85 11.96 14.63 1.01
CA ARG A 85 12.70 15.90 1.02
C ARG A 85 12.14 16.91 2.03
N ALA A 86 10.82 17.07 2.07
CA ALA A 86 10.18 17.94 3.05
C ALA A 86 10.45 17.48 4.50
N HIS A 87 10.51 16.17 4.74
CA HIS A 87 10.89 15.63 6.04
C HIS A 87 12.36 15.92 6.39
N MET A 88 13.28 15.82 5.43
CA MET A 88 14.69 16.21 5.62
C MET A 88 14.83 17.69 6.00
N GLU A 89 14.10 18.57 5.30
CA GLU A 89 14.14 20.01 5.57
C GLU A 89 13.53 20.38 6.93
N LYS A 90 12.44 19.71 7.33
CA LYS A 90 11.71 20.04 8.55
C LYS A 90 12.32 19.42 9.81
N TYR A 91 12.81 18.19 9.72
CA TYR A 91 13.21 17.39 10.88
C TYR A 91 14.67 16.94 10.84
N GLY A 92 15.43 17.28 9.79
CA GLY A 92 16.85 16.96 9.70
C GLY A 92 17.15 15.49 9.42
N SER A 93 16.16 14.69 9.00
CA SER A 93 16.44 13.33 8.54
C SER A 93 17.41 13.36 7.36
N THR A 94 18.24 12.32 7.27
CA THR A 94 19.28 12.20 6.25
C THR A 94 18.80 11.30 5.11
N ARG A 95 19.57 11.27 4.02
CA ARG A 95 19.29 10.33 2.91
C ARG A 95 19.50 8.90 3.36
N GLU A 96 20.48 8.70 4.23
CA GLU A 96 20.89 7.44 4.82
C GLU A 96 19.76 6.80 5.65
N ASP A 97 18.91 7.61 6.29
CA ASP A 97 17.74 7.10 7.00
C ASP A 97 16.74 6.41 6.05
N PHE A 98 16.47 7.01 4.89
CA PHE A 98 15.56 6.43 3.89
C PHE A 98 16.15 5.19 3.22
N THR A 99 17.47 5.18 2.96
CA THR A 99 18.13 3.98 2.42
C THR A 99 18.13 2.84 3.43
N GLN A 100 18.25 3.15 4.72
CA GLN A 100 18.17 2.16 5.80
C GLN A 100 16.80 1.50 5.89
N ILE A 101 15.70 2.24 5.71
CA ILE A 101 14.34 1.67 5.61
C ILE A 101 14.29 0.66 4.46
N GLY A 102 14.81 1.03 3.29
CA GLY A 102 14.91 0.13 2.15
C GLY A 102 15.69 -1.14 2.47
N ARG A 103 16.87 -1.02 3.08
CA ARG A 103 17.72 -2.15 3.47
C ARG A 103 17.00 -3.10 4.43
N VAL A 104 16.34 -2.58 5.46
CA VAL A 104 15.60 -3.38 6.45
C VAL A 104 14.43 -4.12 5.78
N ASN A 105 13.66 -3.44 4.93
CA ASN A 105 12.56 -4.07 4.20
C ASN A 105 13.05 -5.22 3.29
N HIS A 106 14.17 -5.04 2.58
CA HIS A 106 14.77 -6.10 1.75
C HIS A 106 15.37 -7.24 2.58
N ALA A 107 15.88 -6.95 3.78
CA ALA A 107 16.36 -7.98 4.68
C ALA A 107 15.18 -8.82 5.21
N HIS A 108 14.10 -8.18 5.64
CA HIS A 108 12.90 -8.87 6.12
C HIS A 108 12.22 -9.71 5.04
N SER A 109 12.16 -9.24 3.79
CA SER A 109 11.56 -10.00 2.69
C SER A 109 12.29 -11.32 2.40
N LYS A 110 13.62 -11.35 2.58
CA LYS A 110 14.42 -12.59 2.49
C LYS A 110 14.24 -13.45 3.73
N THR A 111 14.35 -12.88 4.92
CA THR A 111 14.36 -13.63 6.20
C THR A 111 13.03 -14.33 6.48
N ILE A 112 11.90 -13.74 6.07
CA ILE A 112 10.57 -14.33 6.29
C ILE A 112 10.37 -15.62 5.46
N LEU A 113 11.09 -15.77 4.34
CA LEU A 113 11.10 -17.01 3.55
C LEU A 113 11.99 -18.11 4.19
N ILE A 114 12.99 -17.73 4.98
CA ILE A 114 13.91 -18.69 5.61
C ILE A 114 13.34 -19.25 6.93
N HIS A 115 12.49 -18.49 7.63
CA HIS A 115 11.81 -18.99 8.84
C HIS A 115 10.72 -20.04 8.55
N ASN A 116 10.22 -20.12 7.31
CA ASN A 116 9.26 -21.17 6.91
C ASN A 116 9.96 -22.47 6.45
N SER A 117 11.28 -22.47 6.24
CA SER A 117 12.03 -23.67 5.81
C SER A 117 13.01 -24.22 6.85
N LYS A 118 13.30 -23.49 7.94
CA LYS A 118 14.34 -23.88 8.92
C LYS A 118 13.88 -24.07 10.37
N THR A 119 12.59 -24.02 10.66
CA THR A 119 12.07 -24.18 12.03
C THR A 119 11.62 -25.60 12.39
N ASN A 120 11.77 -26.58 11.48
CA ASN A 120 11.25 -27.95 11.69
C ASN A 120 12.30 -29.03 12.04
N THR A 121 13.45 -28.68 12.63
CA THR A 121 14.48 -29.66 13.07
C THR A 121 14.89 -29.54 14.53
N ARG A 122 14.05 -28.95 15.39
CA ARG A 122 14.35 -28.86 16.83
C ARG A 122 13.25 -29.41 17.74
N TRP A 123 12.71 -30.58 17.39
CA TRP A 123 11.95 -31.44 18.31
C TRP A 123 12.19 -32.91 17.95
N ASN A 124 13.27 -33.47 18.49
CA ASN A 124 13.42 -34.89 18.80
C ASN A 124 14.60 -35.03 19.77
N ARG A 125 14.27 -34.87 21.05
CA ARG A 125 14.91 -35.57 22.15
C ARG A 125 13.79 -36.25 22.93
#